data_AF-A0A1B6M4R1-F1
#
_entry.id   AF-A0A1B6M4R1-F1
#
_cell.length_a   1.000
_cell.length_b   1.000
_cell.length_c   1.000
_cell.angle_alpha   90.00
_cell.angle_beta   90.00
_cell.angle_gamma   90.00
#
_symmetry.space_group_name_H-M   'P 1'
#
loop_
_entity.id
_entity.type
_entity.pdbx_description
1 polymer ?
#
loop_
_entity_poly.entity_id
_entity_poly.type
_entity_poly.pdbx_seq_one_letter_code
_entity_poly.pdbx_strand_id
1 'polypeptide(L)'
;LTLLWSAALASLFAAQLVMGSSLTHHSSLETATSRVIPNKSKPFKPASHKKWKSPAAYAEMLEPKKLGHFYKCMDQDCVFTHDDKQKFMKHLKNHDKLDEFRKVDKTWNLCAYCPRITPDVAGYMLHLHKDHGDCKIQCPHCFHRSVNYKEALNHQEEHKMLRSKQMHVFKFLGKSEPKIATPLKSSKSNP
;
A
#
# COMPACT_ATOMS: atom_id res chain seq x y z
N LEU A 1 43.51 -11.75 -53.79
CA LEU A 1 42.35 -11.00 -54.30
C LEU A 1 42.14 -9.77 -53.43
N THR A 2 42.61 -8.64 -53.91
CA THR A 2 42.38 -7.27 -53.40
C THR A 2 41.07 -6.73 -53.97
N LEU A 3 40.29 -5.96 -53.19
CA LEU A 3 39.43 -4.80 -53.57
C LEU A 3 38.57 -4.42 -52.34
N LEU A 4 38.83 -3.31 -51.61
CA LEU A 4 38.58 -1.87 -51.89
C LEU A 4 37.21 -1.41 -51.31
N TRP A 5 37.19 -0.67 -50.17
CA TRP A 5 36.85 0.78 -49.99
C TRP A 5 35.40 1.00 -49.48
N SER A 6 34.99 1.97 -48.65
CA SER A 6 35.41 3.37 -48.34
C SER A 6 34.90 3.76 -46.92
N ALA A 7 35.65 4.44 -46.04
CA ALA A 7 35.75 5.90 -45.82
C ALA A 7 34.37 6.65 -45.81
N ALA A 8 33.86 7.12 -44.67
CA ALA A 8 34.15 8.39 -43.97
C ALA A 8 33.76 9.66 -44.76
N LEU A 9 32.86 10.50 -44.21
CA LEU A 9 32.78 11.94 -44.50
C LEU A 9 32.06 12.70 -43.37
N ALA A 10 32.52 13.93 -43.17
CA ALA A 10 32.37 14.76 -41.99
C ALA A 10 31.32 15.89 -42.15
N SER A 11 30.95 16.46 -41.00
CA SER A 11 30.59 17.86 -40.68
C SER A 11 29.74 18.70 -41.64
N LEU A 12 28.71 19.35 -41.09
CA LEU A 12 28.45 20.77 -41.35
C LEU A 12 27.71 21.45 -40.19
N PHE A 13 28.32 22.55 -39.76
CA PHE A 13 27.84 23.56 -38.82
C PHE A 13 26.62 24.32 -39.36
N ALA A 14 25.72 24.74 -38.47
CA ALA A 14 25.07 26.05 -38.55
C ALA A 14 24.49 26.43 -37.18
N ALA A 15 25.23 27.29 -36.46
CA ALA A 15 24.69 28.13 -35.42
C ALA A 15 24.15 29.41 -36.07
N GLN A 16 22.97 29.87 -35.66
CA GLN A 16 22.56 31.25 -35.88
C GLN A 16 21.77 31.77 -34.68
N LEU A 17 22.42 32.72 -33.99
CA LEU A 17 21.87 33.69 -33.07
C LEU A 17 20.99 34.69 -33.82
N VAL A 18 19.85 35.07 -33.24
CA VAL A 18 19.26 36.41 -33.43
C VAL A 18 18.88 36.97 -32.06
N MET A 19 19.23 38.24 -31.88
CA MET A 19 19.19 39.05 -30.67
C MET A 19 17.89 39.86 -30.54
N GLY A 20 17.63 40.34 -29.31
CA GLY A 20 16.84 41.55 -29.01
C GLY A 20 15.36 41.29 -28.69
N SER A 21 14.72 41.91 -27.70
CA SER A 21 15.05 43.09 -26.90
C SER A 21 14.21 43.14 -25.60
N SER A 22 14.65 44.02 -24.71
CA SER A 22 14.36 44.19 -23.29
C SER A 22 13.01 44.80 -22.88
N LEU A 23 12.64 44.53 -21.61
CA LEU A 23 11.96 45.36 -20.58
C LEU A 23 10.49 45.80 -20.80
N THR A 24 9.57 45.45 -19.88
CA THR A 24 9.26 46.20 -18.64
C THR A 24 8.07 45.57 -17.86
N HIS A 25 8.28 45.40 -16.54
CA HIS A 25 7.38 45.70 -15.39
C HIS A 25 5.94 45.14 -15.21
N HIS A 26 5.67 44.90 -13.91
CA HIS A 26 4.39 44.84 -13.17
C HIS A 26 3.69 43.48 -12.91
N SER A 27 3.92 42.97 -11.67
CA SER A 27 2.93 42.60 -10.65
C SER A 27 1.53 42.13 -11.12
N SER A 28 1.18 40.87 -10.84
CA SER A 28 -0.01 40.61 -10.02
C SER A 28 0.00 39.22 -9.38
N LEU A 29 -0.29 39.22 -8.09
CA LEU A 29 -0.64 38.10 -7.25
C LEU A 29 -2.00 37.55 -7.75
N GLU A 30 -2.08 36.33 -8.26
CA GLU A 30 -3.36 35.62 -8.34
C GLU A 30 -3.25 34.19 -7.81
N THR A 31 -3.84 34.05 -6.64
CA THR A 31 -4.09 32.87 -5.85
C THR A 31 -5.00 31.91 -6.62
N ALA A 32 -4.43 30.91 -7.31
CA ALA A 32 -5.19 29.79 -7.85
C ALA A 32 -5.10 28.58 -6.91
N THR A 33 -5.96 28.57 -5.88
CA THR A 33 -6.30 27.36 -5.12
C THR A 33 -6.92 26.34 -6.06
N SER A 34 -6.10 25.48 -6.65
CA SER A 34 -6.56 24.31 -7.40
C SER A 34 -7.01 23.24 -6.41
N ARG A 35 -8.32 23.20 -6.14
CA ARG A 35 -8.98 22.11 -5.42
C ARG A 35 -8.89 20.87 -6.30
N VAL A 36 -7.91 20.01 -6.03
CA VAL A 36 -7.94 18.62 -6.50
C VAL A 36 -9.06 17.91 -5.74
N ILE A 37 -10.22 17.78 -6.39
CA ILE A 37 -11.32 16.94 -5.93
C ILE A 37 -10.88 15.48 -6.15
N PRO A 38 -10.82 14.62 -5.11
CA PRO A 38 -10.61 13.21 -5.33
C PRO A 38 -11.82 12.61 -6.04
N ASN A 39 -11.50 11.99 -7.17
CA ASN A 39 -12.35 11.26 -8.09
C ASN A 39 -13.31 10.28 -7.38
N LYS A 40 -14.55 10.20 -7.88
CA LYS A 40 -15.59 9.27 -7.44
C LYS A 40 -15.03 7.83 -7.45
N SER A 41 -14.81 7.27 -6.27
CA SER A 41 -14.41 5.87 -6.11
C SER A 41 -15.51 4.96 -6.67
N LYS A 42 -15.16 4.18 -7.70
CA LYS A 42 -15.98 3.07 -8.19
C LYS A 42 -16.30 2.12 -7.01
N PRO A 43 -17.48 1.47 -6.99
CA PRO A 43 -17.80 0.49 -5.96
C PRO A 43 -16.74 -0.60 -5.92
N PHE A 44 -16.08 -0.72 -4.77
CA PHE A 44 -15.11 -1.76 -4.46
C PHE A 44 -15.82 -3.11 -4.52
N LYS A 45 -15.48 -3.94 -5.51
CA LYS A 45 -15.87 -5.35 -5.48
C LYS A 45 -14.97 -6.05 -4.45
N PRO A 46 -15.50 -6.75 -3.45
CA PRO A 46 -14.67 -7.43 -2.46
C PRO A 46 -13.74 -8.39 -3.18
N ALA A 47 -12.45 -8.15 -3.00
CA ALA A 47 -11.41 -8.91 -3.64
C ALA A 47 -11.51 -10.39 -3.23
N SER A 48 -11.58 -11.25 -4.23
CA SER A 48 -11.76 -12.70 -4.17
C SER A 48 -10.52 -13.44 -3.67
N HIS A 49 -9.87 -12.93 -2.61
CA HIS A 49 -8.67 -13.52 -2.01
C HIS A 49 -8.87 -14.97 -1.53
N LYS A 50 -10.13 -15.39 -1.35
CA LYS A 50 -10.51 -16.78 -1.07
C LYS A 50 -10.08 -17.77 -2.15
N LYS A 51 -9.80 -17.32 -3.38
CA LYS A 51 -9.54 -18.24 -4.50
C LYS A 51 -8.15 -18.90 -4.43
N TRP A 52 -7.17 -18.25 -3.81
CA TRP A 52 -5.77 -18.69 -3.90
C TRP A 52 -5.23 -19.30 -2.61
N LYS A 53 -5.79 -18.92 -1.47
CA LYS A 53 -5.42 -19.48 -0.17
C LYS A 53 -6.18 -20.78 0.07
N SER A 54 -5.49 -21.83 0.54
CA SER A 54 -6.20 -23.03 0.96
C SER A 54 -7.13 -22.73 2.15
N PRO A 55 -8.30 -23.39 2.23
CA PRO A 55 -9.26 -23.13 3.32
C PRO A 55 -8.65 -23.31 4.71
N ALA A 56 -7.78 -24.32 4.88
CA ALA A 56 -7.10 -24.60 6.14
C ALA A 56 -6.14 -23.46 6.52
N ALA A 57 -5.26 -23.04 5.60
CA ALA A 57 -4.32 -21.95 5.88
C ALA A 57 -5.04 -20.62 6.11
N TYR A 58 -6.13 -20.36 5.38
CA TYR A 58 -6.96 -19.18 5.59
C TYR A 58 -7.60 -19.17 6.99
N ALA A 59 -8.19 -20.30 7.41
CA ALA A 59 -8.80 -20.43 8.73
C ALA A 59 -7.79 -20.19 9.87
N GLU A 60 -6.58 -20.73 9.76
CA GLU A 60 -5.51 -20.51 10.74
C GLU A 60 -5.09 -19.03 10.79
N MET A 61 -5.00 -18.38 9.64
CA MET A 61 -4.65 -16.95 9.57
C MET A 61 -5.77 -16.02 10.08
N LEU A 62 -6.99 -16.51 10.29
CA LEU A 62 -8.08 -15.78 10.93
C LEU A 62 -8.03 -15.82 12.47
N GLU A 63 -7.15 -16.61 13.07
CA GLU A 63 -6.96 -16.59 14.52
C GLU A 63 -6.64 -15.18 15.02
N PRO A 64 -7.18 -14.73 16.18
CA PRO A 64 -7.09 -13.34 16.62
C PRO A 64 -5.68 -12.75 16.61
N LYS A 65 -4.66 -13.55 16.94
CA LYS A 65 -3.25 -13.15 16.91
C LYS A 65 -2.77 -12.88 15.48
N LYS A 66 -3.05 -13.79 14.53
CA LYS A 66 -2.59 -13.71 13.15
C LYS A 66 -3.40 -12.73 12.31
N LEU A 67 -4.70 -12.63 12.58
CA LEU A 67 -5.61 -11.71 11.90
C LEU A 67 -5.15 -10.26 12.03
N GLY A 68 -4.72 -9.88 13.23
CA GLY A 68 -4.25 -8.52 13.55
C GLY A 68 -2.90 -8.15 12.91
N HIS A 69 -2.09 -9.11 12.47
CA HIS A 69 -0.80 -8.82 11.86
C HIS A 69 -0.94 -8.08 10.52
N PHE A 70 -0.08 -7.11 10.23
CA PHE A 70 -0.12 -6.33 9.00
C PHE A 70 0.46 -7.08 7.79
N TYR A 71 1.47 -7.92 7.98
CA TYR A 71 2.01 -8.72 6.88
C TYR A 71 1.41 -10.12 6.88
N LYS A 72 0.95 -10.55 5.70
CA LYS A 72 0.31 -11.85 5.48
C LYS A 72 0.82 -12.44 4.17
N CYS A 73 1.38 -13.64 4.22
CA CYS A 73 1.77 -14.35 3.00
C CYS A 73 0.53 -14.90 2.31
N MET A 74 0.43 -14.75 0.99
CA MET A 74 -0.69 -15.24 0.20
C MET A 74 -0.38 -16.51 -0.59
N ASP A 75 0.79 -17.12 -0.36
CA ASP A 75 1.09 -18.45 -0.92
C ASP A 75 0.09 -19.49 -0.40
N GLN A 76 -0.26 -20.47 -1.23
CA GLN A 76 -1.48 -21.29 -1.08
C GLN A 76 -1.65 -21.88 0.33
N ASP A 77 -0.62 -22.55 0.85
CA ASP A 77 -0.64 -23.23 2.16
C ASP A 77 0.19 -22.51 3.23
N CYS A 78 0.76 -21.34 2.93
CA CYS A 78 1.68 -20.66 3.84
C CYS A 78 0.97 -19.84 4.93
N VAL A 79 0.93 -20.30 6.17
CA VAL A 79 0.25 -19.59 7.28
C VAL A 79 1.04 -18.44 7.91
N PHE A 80 2.10 -17.98 7.25
CA PHE A 80 3.01 -16.98 7.79
C PHE A 80 2.36 -15.59 7.84
N THR A 81 2.33 -15.01 9.04
CA THR A 81 1.88 -13.63 9.30
C THR A 81 2.80 -13.00 10.34
N HIS A 82 3.04 -11.70 10.23
CA HIS A 82 3.89 -10.98 11.19
C HIS A 82 3.68 -9.45 11.08
N ASP A 83 4.07 -8.68 12.11
CA ASP A 83 4.08 -7.19 12.07
C ASP A 83 5.45 -6.58 11.78
N ASP A 84 6.53 -7.33 12.05
CA ASP A 84 7.90 -6.97 11.67
C ASP A 84 8.14 -7.10 10.15
N LYS A 85 8.49 -5.97 9.53
CA LYS A 85 8.80 -5.82 8.11
C LYS A 85 9.97 -6.71 7.66
N GLN A 86 11.03 -6.78 8.46
CA GLN A 86 12.27 -7.47 8.08
C GLN A 86 12.07 -9.00 8.09
N LYS A 87 11.35 -9.51 9.10
CA LYS A 87 10.99 -10.93 9.16
C LYS A 87 10.11 -11.33 7.98
N PHE A 88 9.13 -10.51 7.62
CA PHE A 88 8.27 -10.80 6.48
C PHE A 88 9.03 -10.73 5.14
N MET A 89 9.89 -9.72 4.96
CA MET A 89 10.71 -9.62 3.77
C MET A 89 11.67 -10.81 3.62
N LYS A 90 12.30 -11.25 4.72
CA LYS A 90 13.14 -12.47 4.73
C LYS A 90 12.32 -13.70 4.33
N HIS A 91 11.11 -13.84 4.86
CA HIS A 91 10.21 -14.92 4.52
C HIS A 91 9.86 -14.94 3.01
N LEU A 92 9.48 -13.80 2.42
CA LEU A 92 9.16 -13.73 0.99
C LEU A 92 10.35 -14.04 0.08
N LYS A 93 11.56 -13.60 0.45
CA LYS A 93 12.78 -13.94 -0.30
C LYS A 93 13.05 -15.44 -0.35
N ASN A 94 12.58 -16.21 0.64
CA ASN A 94 12.69 -17.67 0.58
C ASN A 94 11.72 -18.27 -0.43
N HIS A 95 10.47 -17.78 -0.51
CA HIS A 95 9.53 -18.21 -1.55
C HIS A 95 10.05 -17.87 -2.95
N ASP A 96 10.53 -16.63 -3.15
CA ASP A 96 11.02 -16.20 -4.45
C ASP A 96 12.14 -17.10 -4.99
N LYS A 97 13.09 -17.47 -4.11
CA LYS A 97 14.15 -18.43 -4.42
C LYS A 97 13.61 -19.82 -4.73
N LEU A 98 12.66 -20.34 -3.95
CA LEU A 98 12.13 -21.70 -4.15
C LEU A 98 11.33 -21.81 -5.45
N ASP A 99 10.60 -20.76 -5.83
CA ASP A 99 9.75 -20.78 -7.02
C ASP A 99 10.56 -20.73 -8.33
N GLU A 100 11.75 -20.13 -8.32
CA GLU A 100 12.70 -20.22 -9.44
C GLU A 100 12.99 -21.67 -9.82
N PHE A 101 12.98 -22.59 -8.84
CA PHE A 101 13.21 -24.01 -9.08
C PHE A 101 11.94 -24.79 -9.45
N ARG A 102 10.77 -24.37 -8.96
CA ARG A 102 9.53 -25.17 -9.05
C ARG A 102 8.70 -24.91 -10.31
N LYS A 103 8.91 -23.78 -11.01
CA LYS A 103 8.12 -23.37 -12.20
C LYS A 103 6.60 -23.41 -11.97
N VAL A 104 6.15 -23.16 -10.73
CA VAL A 104 4.73 -23.05 -10.36
C VAL A 104 4.33 -21.57 -10.34
N ASP A 105 3.06 -21.28 -10.60
CA ASP A 105 2.51 -19.93 -10.48
C ASP A 105 2.75 -19.39 -9.06
N LYS A 106 3.51 -18.28 -8.98
CA LYS A 106 3.79 -17.61 -7.71
C LYS A 106 2.51 -16.96 -7.19
N THR A 107 2.08 -17.31 -5.99
CA THR A 107 0.92 -16.69 -5.33
C THR A 107 1.28 -15.85 -4.11
N TRP A 108 2.53 -15.95 -3.61
CA TRP A 108 3.02 -15.11 -2.51
C TRP A 108 3.06 -13.61 -2.84
N ASN A 109 3.11 -13.25 -4.13
CA ASN A 109 3.15 -11.88 -4.63
C ASN A 109 1.76 -11.24 -4.83
N LEU A 110 0.70 -11.97 -4.48
CA LEU A 110 -0.67 -11.46 -4.41
C LEU A 110 -0.83 -10.68 -3.10
N CYS A 111 -1.42 -9.48 -3.18
CA CYS A 111 -1.75 -8.73 -1.97
C CYS A 111 -2.88 -9.41 -1.19
N ALA A 112 -2.79 -9.38 0.14
CA ALA A 112 -3.83 -9.88 1.04
C ALA A 112 -5.06 -8.94 1.15
N TYR A 113 -4.94 -7.69 0.66
CA TYR A 113 -5.89 -6.60 0.93
C TYR A 113 -6.57 -6.06 -0.33
N CYS A 114 -5.97 -6.23 -1.51
CA CYS A 114 -6.54 -5.79 -2.77
C CYS A 114 -6.15 -6.71 -3.95
N PRO A 115 -6.82 -6.63 -5.10
CA PRO A 115 -6.54 -7.48 -6.26
C PRO A 115 -5.19 -7.27 -6.95
N ARG A 116 -4.23 -6.57 -6.31
CA ARG A 116 -2.92 -6.26 -6.91
C ARG A 116 -1.99 -7.48 -6.83
N ILE A 117 -1.33 -7.72 -7.96
CA ILE A 117 -0.17 -8.62 -8.08
C ILE A 117 1.08 -7.74 -8.19
N THR A 118 2.15 -8.16 -7.54
CA THR A 118 3.42 -7.41 -7.54
C THR A 118 4.55 -8.22 -8.19
N PRO A 119 5.50 -7.56 -8.86
CA PRO A 119 6.51 -8.27 -9.66
C PRO A 119 7.61 -8.90 -8.78
N ASP A 120 7.93 -8.27 -7.66
CA ASP A 120 9.03 -8.67 -6.79
C ASP A 120 8.75 -8.31 -5.32
N VAL A 121 9.62 -8.79 -4.43
CA VAL A 121 9.50 -8.56 -2.98
C VAL A 121 9.55 -7.07 -2.63
N ALA A 122 10.41 -6.27 -3.27
CA ALA A 122 10.55 -4.85 -2.94
C ALA A 122 9.29 -4.06 -3.33
N GLY A 123 8.75 -4.31 -4.52
CA GLY A 123 7.49 -3.78 -5.00
C GLY A 123 6.33 -4.20 -4.11
N TYR A 124 6.31 -5.45 -3.63
CA TYR A 124 5.27 -5.90 -2.69
C TYR A 124 5.33 -5.13 -1.37
N MET A 125 6.52 -4.99 -0.78
CA MET A 125 6.69 -4.24 0.47
C MET A 125 6.31 -2.76 0.29
N LEU A 126 6.70 -2.13 -0.81
CA LEU A 126 6.34 -0.75 -1.12
C LEU A 126 4.82 -0.58 -1.24
N HIS A 127 4.17 -1.46 -1.99
CA HIS A 127 2.71 -1.46 -2.17
C HIS A 127 1.98 -1.55 -0.82
N LEU A 128 2.36 -2.50 0.04
CA LEU A 128 1.71 -2.68 1.33
C LEU A 128 1.77 -1.39 2.17
N HIS A 129 2.93 -0.76 2.29
CA HIS A 129 3.07 0.45 3.10
C HIS A 129 2.34 1.63 2.48
N LYS A 130 2.50 1.85 1.17
CA LYS A 130 1.93 3.00 0.48
C LYS A 130 0.41 2.95 0.41
N ASP A 131 -0.15 1.79 0.11
CA ASP A 131 -1.58 1.67 -0.20
C ASP A 131 -2.40 1.18 1.01
N HIS A 132 -1.76 0.53 2.00
CA HIS A 132 -2.46 -0.07 3.14
C HIS A 132 -1.89 0.32 4.52
N GLY A 133 -0.78 1.07 4.59
CA GLY A 133 -0.17 1.48 5.86
C GLY A 133 -1.08 2.32 6.75
N ASP A 134 -1.97 3.09 6.15
CA ASP A 134 -2.95 3.93 6.87
C ASP A 134 -4.27 3.21 7.20
N CYS A 135 -4.45 1.95 6.77
CA CYS A 135 -5.65 1.16 7.03
C CYS A 135 -5.62 0.59 8.47
N LYS A 136 -6.00 1.43 9.45
CA LYS A 136 -5.91 1.14 10.89
C LYS A 136 -7.11 0.37 11.46
N ILE A 137 -8.18 0.18 10.69
CA ILE A 137 -9.38 -0.52 11.17
C ILE A 137 -9.42 -1.92 10.58
N GLN A 138 -9.30 -2.95 11.43
CA GLN A 138 -9.30 -4.35 10.99
C GLN A 138 -10.69 -4.97 11.15
N CYS A 139 -11.19 -5.59 10.07
CA CYS A 139 -12.38 -6.42 10.15
C CYS A 139 -12.12 -7.64 11.05
N PRO A 140 -13.03 -8.01 11.99
CA PRO A 140 -12.86 -9.16 12.86
C PRO A 140 -13.11 -10.52 12.18
N HIS A 141 -13.53 -10.54 10.92
CA HIS A 141 -13.97 -11.76 10.22
C HIS A 141 -13.14 -12.11 8.96
N CYS A 142 -12.33 -11.18 8.46
CA CYS A 142 -11.50 -11.39 7.28
C CYS A 142 -10.30 -10.45 7.26
N PHE A 143 -9.42 -10.58 6.27
CA PHE A 143 -8.21 -9.76 6.18
C PHE A 143 -8.47 -8.28 5.84
N HIS A 144 -9.70 -7.87 5.51
CA HIS A 144 -10.00 -6.50 5.12
C HIS A 144 -9.59 -5.48 6.19
N ARG A 145 -9.00 -4.38 5.72
CA ARG A 145 -8.65 -3.22 6.53
C ARG A 145 -9.17 -1.95 5.87
N SER A 146 -9.62 -1.02 6.69
CA SER A 146 -10.19 0.25 6.25
C SER A 146 -9.42 1.43 6.85
N VAL A 147 -9.42 2.55 6.14
CA VAL A 147 -8.78 3.79 6.63
C VAL A 147 -9.68 4.48 7.65
N ASN A 148 -10.99 4.41 7.47
CA ASN A 148 -11.98 5.07 8.31
C ASN A 148 -13.20 4.18 8.62
N TYR A 149 -13.97 4.55 9.64
CA TYR A 149 -15.11 3.78 10.11
C TYR A 149 -16.22 3.64 9.05
N LYS A 150 -16.40 4.63 8.18
CA LYS A 150 -17.42 4.57 7.11
C LYS A 150 -17.14 3.43 6.14
N GLU A 151 -15.89 3.29 5.70
CA GLU A 151 -15.45 2.16 4.87
C GLU A 151 -15.60 0.83 5.60
N ALA A 152 -15.23 0.79 6.88
CA ALA A 152 -15.33 -0.42 7.69
C ALA A 152 -16.79 -0.88 7.86
N LEU A 153 -17.71 0.05 8.08
CA LEU A 153 -19.16 -0.21 8.14
C LEU A 153 -19.70 -0.70 6.79
N ASN A 154 -19.29 -0.07 5.69
CA ASN A 154 -19.70 -0.52 4.36
C ASN A 154 -19.24 -1.95 4.08
N HIS A 155 -18.01 -2.30 4.45
CA HIS A 155 -17.51 -3.67 4.35
C HIS A 155 -18.27 -4.64 5.29
N GLN A 156 -18.73 -4.20 6.46
CA GLN A 156 -19.48 -5.04 7.38
C GLN A 156 -20.82 -5.53 6.78
N GLU A 157 -21.46 -4.74 5.91
CA GLU A 157 -22.67 -5.16 5.20
C GLU A 157 -22.44 -6.41 4.33
N GLU A 158 -21.23 -6.58 3.78
CA GLU A 158 -20.83 -7.77 3.01
C GLU A 158 -20.84 -9.04 3.89
N HIS A 159 -20.63 -8.91 5.20
CA HIS A 159 -20.74 -10.02 6.16
C HIS A 159 -22.16 -10.24 6.67
N LYS A 160 -23.02 -9.21 6.69
CA LYS A 160 -24.42 -9.35 7.10
C LYS A 160 -25.25 -10.17 6.11
N MET A 161 -24.89 -10.11 4.83
CA MET A 161 -25.40 -11.03 3.80
C MET A 161 -24.98 -12.50 4.05
N LEU A 162 -24.06 -12.75 4.98
CA LEU A 162 -23.55 -14.08 5.35
C LEU A 162 -23.94 -14.54 6.76
N ARG A 163 -24.37 -13.65 7.68
CA ARG A 163 -24.88 -14.01 9.02
C ARG A 163 -25.88 -12.98 9.57
N SER A 164 -27.10 -13.44 9.83
CA SER A 164 -28.09 -12.71 10.63
C SER A 164 -27.63 -12.65 12.11
N LYS A 165 -27.55 -11.43 12.66
CA LYS A 165 -27.32 -11.08 14.08
C LYS A 165 -25.90 -11.29 14.65
N GLN A 166 -25.03 -10.27 14.50
CA GLN A 166 -24.20 -9.75 15.61
C GLN A 166 -23.46 -8.46 15.19
N MET A 167 -23.72 -7.36 15.89
CA MET A 167 -22.85 -6.17 15.87
C MET A 167 -21.64 -6.45 16.74
N HIS A 168 -20.45 -6.58 16.16
CA HIS A 168 -19.20 -6.65 16.90
C HIS A 168 -18.30 -5.46 16.57
N VAL A 169 -17.64 -4.98 17.62
CA VAL A 169 -16.88 -3.73 17.66
C VAL A 169 -15.60 -3.85 16.84
N PHE A 170 -15.34 -2.87 15.97
CA PHE A 170 -14.10 -2.78 15.20
C PHE A 170 -12.88 -2.66 16.11
N LYS A 171 -11.80 -3.37 15.77
CA LYS A 171 -10.51 -3.20 16.45
C LYS A 171 -9.67 -2.15 15.74
N PHE A 172 -9.37 -1.05 16.45
CA PHE A 172 -8.39 -0.07 16.00
C PHE A 172 -6.98 -0.63 16.23
N LEU A 173 -6.16 -0.64 15.18
CA LEU A 173 -4.77 -1.07 15.22
C LEU A 173 -3.87 0.17 15.27
N GLY A 174 -3.41 0.50 16.48
CA GLY A 174 -2.45 1.57 16.72
C GLY A 174 -1.91 1.51 18.14
N LYS A 175 -0.62 1.79 18.33
CA LYS A 175 -0.06 2.12 19.64
C LYS A 175 -0.49 3.55 19.98
N SER A 176 -0.91 3.80 21.22
CA SER A 176 -1.09 5.16 21.71
C SER A 176 0.24 5.89 21.72
N GLU A 177 0.31 7.04 21.05
CA GLU A 177 1.36 8.05 21.22
C GLU A 177 0.72 9.31 21.84
N PRO A 178 1.51 10.31 22.28
CA PRO A 178 2.38 10.37 23.43
C PRO A 178 1.69 11.11 24.60
N LYS A 179 2.22 10.98 25.83
CA LYS A 179 1.75 11.75 26.99
C LYS A 179 2.02 13.24 26.77
N ILE A 180 0.98 14.00 26.44
CA ILE A 180 0.99 15.45 26.56
C ILE A 180 1.03 15.76 28.06
N ALA A 181 2.15 16.29 28.55
CA ALA A 181 2.27 16.81 29.90
C ALA A 181 1.40 18.08 30.02
N THR A 182 0.39 18.03 30.88
CA THR A 182 -0.38 19.21 31.28
C THR A 182 0.50 20.13 32.13
N PRO A 183 0.51 21.46 31.91
CA PRO A 183 1.24 22.38 32.78
C PRO A 183 0.63 22.41 34.19
N LEU A 184 1.49 22.35 35.21
CA LEU A 184 1.10 22.60 36.61
C LEU A 184 0.47 24.00 36.72
N LYS A 185 -0.77 24.08 37.22
CA LYS A 185 -1.35 25.34 37.70
C LYS A 185 -0.70 25.69 39.03
N SER A 186 -0.06 26.86 39.09
CA SER A 186 0.40 27.49 40.32
C SER A 186 -0.81 27.92 41.17
N SER A 187 -0.96 27.38 42.37
CA SER A 187 -1.83 27.96 43.40
C SER A 187 -1.04 29.03 44.16
N LYS A 188 -1.43 30.29 43.98
CA LYS A 188 -1.14 31.38 44.92
C LYS A 188 -2.04 31.18 46.16
N SER A 189 -1.46 31.23 47.34
CA SER A 189 -2.19 31.42 48.60
C SER A 189 -1.54 32.56 49.38
N ASN A 190 -2.29 33.64 49.56
CA ASN A 190 -2.24 34.60 50.67
C ASN A 190 -3.66 35.17 50.79
N PRO A 191 -4.13 35.55 51.98
CA PRO A 191 -3.43 36.40 52.94
C PRO A 191 -3.11 35.76 54.29
#